data_AF-A0A5B0DKA2-F1
#
_entry.id   AF-A0A5B0DKA2-F1
#
_cell.length_a   1.000
_cell.length_b   1.000
_cell.length_c   1.000
_cell.angle_alpha   90.00
_cell.angle_beta   90.00
_cell.angle_gamma   90.00
#
_symmetry.space_group_name_H-M   'P 1'
#
loop_
_entity.id
_entity.type
_entity.pdbx_description
1 polymer ?
#
loop_
_entity_poly.entity_id
_entity_poly.type
_entity_poly.pdbx_seq_one_letter_code
_entity_poly.pdbx_strand_id
1 'polypeptide(L)'
;MKIQKFNVPPVNPYKANQLKTEQAEQKAKMKTDKLEISSEAKQLSEKSSFTVERNERVQELKAQVQAGTYEVNPEKLAANLVKYFKP
;
A
#
# COMPACT_ATOMS: atom_id res chain seq x y z
N MET A 1 14.21 59.41 -32.76
CA MET A 1 13.72 58.37 -31.82
C MET A 1 14.76 57.27 -31.70
N LYS A 2 15.09 56.81 -30.50
CA LYS A 2 16.07 55.74 -30.24
C LYS A 2 15.34 54.39 -30.22
N ILE A 3 15.66 53.50 -31.16
CA ILE A 3 15.00 52.19 -31.29
C ILE A 3 15.75 51.19 -30.41
N GLN A 4 15.10 50.67 -29.36
CA GLN A 4 15.64 49.60 -28.53
C GLN A 4 15.39 48.26 -29.23
N LYS A 5 16.46 47.49 -29.49
CA LYS A 5 16.35 46.16 -30.10
C LYS A 5 15.91 45.17 -29.02
N PHE A 6 14.73 44.58 -29.16
CA PHE A 6 14.30 43.49 -28.29
C PHE A 6 15.18 42.27 -28.58
N ASN A 7 15.91 41.82 -27.56
CA ASN A 7 16.75 40.63 -27.63
C ASN A 7 15.84 39.38 -27.58
N VAL A 8 15.40 38.90 -28.74
CA VAL A 8 14.72 37.61 -28.86
C VAL A 8 15.74 36.51 -28.58
N PRO A 9 15.54 35.69 -27.53
CA PRO A 9 16.47 34.60 -27.25
C PRO A 9 16.42 33.60 -28.42
N PRO A 10 17.58 33.06 -28.85
CA PRO A 10 17.63 32.09 -29.94
C PRO A 10 16.92 30.80 -29.50
N VAL A 11 15.68 30.62 -29.95
CA VAL A 11 14.91 29.40 -29.74
C VAL A 11 15.52 28.32 -30.63
N ASN A 12 16.44 27.52 -30.08
CA ASN A 12 17.03 26.40 -30.81
C ASN A 12 16.16 25.13 -30.58
N PRO A 13 15.31 24.74 -31.55
CA PRO A 13 14.38 23.62 -31.37
C PRO A 13 15.10 22.29 -31.19
N TYR A 14 16.32 22.14 -31.72
CA TYR A 14 17.09 20.90 -31.60
C TYR A 14 17.65 20.69 -30.19
N LYS A 15 18.15 21.76 -29.55
CA LYS A 15 18.62 21.67 -28.15
C LYS A 15 17.48 21.38 -27.18
N ALA A 16 16.32 21.98 -27.42
CA ALA A 16 15.14 21.75 -26.58
C ALA A 16 14.67 20.27 -26.64
N ASN A 17 14.78 19.62 -27.80
CA ASN A 17 14.41 18.22 -27.95
C ASN A 17 15.44 17.29 -27.27
N GLN A 18 16.74 17.60 -27.35
CA GLN A 18 17.78 16.84 -26.65
C GLN A 18 17.64 16.91 -25.13
N LEU A 19 17.37 18.10 -24.58
CA LEU A 19 17.11 18.28 -23.15
C LEU A 19 15.86 17.50 -22.68
N LYS A 20 14.82 17.42 -23.51
CA LYS A 20 13.61 16.63 -23.20
C LYS A 20 13.89 15.12 -23.21
N THR A 21 14.68 14.63 -24.16
CA THR A 21 15.06 13.22 -24.21
C THR A 21 15.96 12.84 -23.03
N GLU A 22 16.93 13.69 -22.67
CA GLU A 22 17.80 13.49 -21.51
C GLU A 22 17.01 13.47 -20.19
N GLN A 23 16.02 14.37 -20.03
CA GLN A 23 15.13 14.37 -18.86
C GLN A 23 14.22 13.14 -18.80
N ALA A 24 13.76 12.62 -19.95
CA ALA A 24 12.96 11.40 -20.01
C ALA A 24 13.80 10.16 -19.63
N GLU A 25 15.06 10.10 -20.08
CA GLU A 25 16.02 9.05 -19.70
C GLU A 25 16.39 9.11 -18.22
N GLN A 26 16.54 10.31 -17.65
CA GLN A 26 16.76 10.48 -16.20
C GLN A 26 15.56 10.00 -15.37
N LYS A 27 14.32 10.26 -15.82
CA LYS A 27 13.10 9.73 -15.16
C LYS A 27 13.00 8.21 -15.25
N ALA A 28 13.40 7.60 -16.37
CA ALA A 28 13.44 6.15 -16.52
C ALA A 28 14.53 5.48 -15.66
N LYS A 29 15.62 6.21 -15.37
CA LYS A 29 16.69 5.78 -14.45
C LYS A 29 16.34 5.94 -12.96
N MET A 30 15.29 6.70 -12.61
CA MET A 30 14.75 6.69 -11.26
C MET A 30 14.02 5.37 -11.03
N LYS A 31 14.78 4.34 -10.65
CA LYS A 31 14.24 3.08 -10.16
C LYS A 31 13.36 3.40 -8.95
N THR A 32 12.06 3.31 -9.15
CA THR A 32 11.10 3.27 -8.04
C THR A 32 11.08 1.83 -7.55
N ASP A 33 11.24 1.64 -6.25
CA ASP A 33 11.09 0.32 -5.63
C ASP A 33 9.64 -0.11 -5.82
N LYS A 34 9.42 -1.09 -6.71
CA LYS A 34 8.10 -1.66 -6.98
C LYS A 34 8.01 -3.01 -6.31
N LEU A 35 7.16 -3.10 -5.29
CA LEU A 35 6.80 -4.36 -4.64
C LEU A 35 5.54 -4.92 -5.32
N GLU A 36 5.64 -6.05 -6.01
CA GLU A 36 4.49 -6.75 -6.59
C GLU A 36 4.11 -7.95 -5.73
N ILE A 37 2.85 -8.03 -5.32
CA ILE A 37 2.30 -9.21 -4.62
C ILE A 37 2.08 -10.30 -5.67
N SER A 38 2.66 -11.49 -5.47
CA SER A 38 2.52 -12.61 -6.39
C SER A 38 1.05 -13.02 -6.57
N SER A 39 0.71 -13.50 -7.77
CA SER A 39 -0.64 -14.01 -8.06
C SER A 39 -1.03 -15.15 -7.11
N GLU A 40 -0.07 -16.00 -6.75
CA GLU A 40 -0.24 -17.09 -5.79
C GLU A 40 -0.54 -16.58 -4.38
N ALA A 41 0.16 -15.54 -3.90
CA ALA A 41 -0.12 -14.93 -2.61
C ALA A 41 -1.51 -14.29 -2.56
N LYS A 42 -1.97 -13.69 -3.66
CA LYS A 42 -3.34 -13.16 -3.77
C LYS A 42 -4.38 -14.28 -3.69
N GLN A 43 -4.15 -15.39 -4.39
CA GLN A 43 -5.04 -16.56 -4.36
C GLN A 43 -5.12 -17.18 -2.96
N LEU A 44 -4.00 -17.30 -2.25
CA LEU A 44 -3.95 -17.80 -0.87
C LEU A 44 -4.64 -16.83 0.12
N SER A 45 -4.57 -15.53 -0.12
CA SER A 45 -5.22 -14.52 0.71
C SER A 45 -6.72 -14.41 0.49
N GLU A 46 -7.22 -14.73 -0.70
CA GLU A 46 -8.53 -14.23 -1.13
C GLU A 46 -9.68 -14.81 -0.30
N LYS A 47 -9.79 -16.12 -0.09
CA LYS A 47 -10.94 -16.70 0.65
C LYS A 47 -10.63 -18.05 1.27
N SER A 48 -10.33 -18.07 2.56
CA SER A 48 -10.53 -19.26 3.38
C SER A 48 -12.00 -19.34 3.81
N SER A 49 -12.61 -20.52 3.73
CA SER A 49 -14.01 -20.79 4.19
C SER A 49 -14.24 -20.40 5.65
N PHE A 50 -13.16 -20.23 6.40
CA PHE A 50 -13.07 -19.71 7.76
C PHE A 50 -13.81 -18.38 8.00
N THR A 51 -14.09 -17.60 6.96
CA THR A 51 -14.77 -16.31 7.08
C THR A 51 -16.21 -16.41 7.61
N VAL A 52 -16.97 -17.47 7.27
CA VAL A 52 -18.36 -17.63 7.73
C VAL A 52 -18.42 -17.98 9.22
N GLU A 53 -17.69 -19.01 9.64
CA GLU A 53 -17.59 -19.43 11.04
C GLU A 53 -17.05 -18.31 11.95
N ARG A 54 -16.11 -17.50 11.42
CA ARG A 54 -15.59 -16.33 12.13
C ARG A 54 -16.67 -15.26 12.31
N ASN A 55 -17.51 -15.03 11.31
CA ASN A 55 -18.58 -14.04 11.40
C ASN A 55 -19.62 -14.43 12.45
N GLU A 56 -20.03 -15.70 12.48
CA GLU A 56 -20.95 -16.23 13.50
C GLU A 56 -20.38 -16.04 14.91
N ARG A 57 -19.14 -16.49 15.13
CA ARG A 57 -18.44 -16.31 16.42
C ARG A 57 -18.35 -14.83 16.84
N VAL A 58 -18.12 -13.92 15.90
CA VAL A 58 -18.06 -12.48 16.20
C VAL A 58 -19.43 -11.95 16.62
N GLN A 59 -20.52 -12.42 16.02
CA GLN A 59 -21.87 -12.02 16.41
C GLN A 59 -22.22 -12.51 17.82
N GLU A 60 -21.89 -13.75 18.16
CA GLU A 60 -22.07 -14.29 19.52
C GLU A 60 -21.32 -13.48 20.57
N LEU A 61 -20.04 -13.17 20.30
CA LEU A 61 -19.22 -12.35 21.21
C LEU A 61 -19.79 -10.94 21.37
N LYS A 62 -20.27 -10.32 20.30
CA LYS A 62 -20.93 -9.01 20.37
C LYS A 62 -22.16 -9.05 21.27
N ALA A 63 -22.99 -10.08 21.15
CA ALA A 63 -24.16 -10.24 22.00
C ALA A 63 -23.78 -10.40 23.48
N GLN A 64 -22.77 -11.22 23.80
CA GLN A 64 -22.28 -11.39 25.17
C GLN A 64 -21.72 -10.09 25.78
N VAL A 65 -20.99 -9.30 24.97
CA VAL A 65 -20.46 -8.01 25.41
C VAL A 65 -21.59 -7.01 25.67
N GLN A 66 -22.58 -6.94 24.78
CA GLN A 66 -23.76 -6.08 24.97
C GLN A 66 -24.58 -6.47 26.19
N ALA A 67 -24.70 -7.78 26.47
CA ALA A 67 -25.38 -8.30 27.65
C ALA A 67 -24.57 -8.12 28.95
N GLY A 68 -23.30 -7.69 28.87
CA GLY A 68 -22.40 -7.57 30.02
C GLY A 68 -21.97 -8.92 30.62
N THR A 69 -22.20 -10.04 29.92
CA THR A 69 -21.88 -11.40 30.37
C THR A 69 -20.55 -11.92 29.82
N TYR A 70 -19.85 -11.09 29.02
CA TYR A 70 -18.55 -11.46 28.48
C TYR A 70 -17.46 -11.40 29.55
N GLU A 71 -16.92 -12.58 29.90
CA GLU A 71 -15.81 -12.71 30.83
C GLU A 71 -14.51 -13.02 30.10
N VAL A 72 -13.47 -12.23 30.38
CA VAL A 72 -12.14 -12.45 29.83
C VAL A 72 -11.47 -13.57 30.62
N ASN A 73 -11.23 -14.71 29.97
CA ASN A 73 -10.48 -15.80 30.59
C ASN A 73 -8.95 -15.56 30.43
N PRO A 74 -8.21 -15.27 31.52
CA PRO A 74 -6.79 -14.92 31.45
C PRO A 74 -5.90 -16.11 31.03
N GLU A 75 -6.25 -17.33 31.42
CA GLU A 75 -5.48 -18.53 31.05
C GLU A 75 -5.54 -18.79 29.55
N LYS A 76 -6.75 -18.71 28.97
CA LYS A 76 -6.96 -18.84 27.52
C LYS A 76 -6.25 -17.73 26.76
N LEU A 77 -6.27 -16.50 27.28
CA LEU A 77 -5.56 -15.38 26.68
C LEU A 77 -4.05 -15.64 26.64
N ALA A 78 -3.45 -16.00 27.79
CA ALA A 78 -2.03 -16.31 27.88
C ALA A 78 -1.63 -17.47 26.95
N ALA A 79 -2.42 -18.55 26.93
CA ALA A 79 -2.17 -19.70 26.06
C ALA A 79 -2.19 -19.30 24.57
N ASN A 80 -3.14 -18.45 24.15
CA ASN A 80 -3.23 -17.96 22.77
C ASN A 80 -2.05 -17.06 22.40
N LEU A 81 -1.63 -16.17 23.30
CA LEU A 81 -0.46 -15.32 23.09
C LEU A 81 0.80 -16.15 22.91
N VAL A 82 1.04 -17.13 23.79
CA VAL A 82 2.18 -18.04 23.68
C VAL A 82 2.10 -18.82 22.36
N LYS A 83 0.94 -19.39 22.01
CA LYS A 83 0.78 -20.15 20.76
C LYS A 83 1.09 -19.31 19.51
N TYR A 84 0.74 -18.02 19.51
CA TYR A 84 0.92 -17.16 18.34
C TYR A 84 2.34 -16.62 18.21
N PHE A 85 2.97 -16.22 19.32
CA PHE A 85 4.28 -15.58 19.32
C PHE A 85 5.46 -16.53 19.54
N LYS A 86 5.21 -17.77 19.96
CA LYS A 86 6.27 -18.76 20.06
C LYS A 86 6.71 -19.15 18.64
N PRO A 87 8.00 -19.01 18.30
CA PRO A 87 8.54 -19.34 16.99
C PRO A 87 8.50 -20.85 16.71
#